data_AF-S0F8X2-F1
#
_entry.id   AF-S0F8X2-F1
#
_cell.length_a   1.000
_cell.length_b   1.000
_cell.length_c   1.000
_cell.angle_alpha   90.00
_cell.angle_beta   90.00
_cell.angle_gamma   90.00
#
_symmetry.space_group_name_H-M   'P 1'
#
loop_
_entity.id
_entity.type
_entity.pdbx_description
1 polymer ?
#
loop_
_entity_poly.entity_id
_entity_poly.type
_entity_poly.pdbx_seq_one_letter_code
_entity_poly.pdbx_strand_id
1 'polypeptide(L)'
;MIDLHMGRMLAEMTRLMWLDGITKVSELTEELKKLNPLKIKDELISKHGFYEYKIKELLLALATGMRPAKLYNGTDSAICGFLFVTGEGEVLCYQRAFRQTFADFLFQNSRLEKGSTEKDKYGYLERENGVYYFKLNLKIGLLKR
;
A
#
# COMPACT_ATOMS: atom_id res chain seq x y z
N MET A 1 9.43 9.52 1.25
CA MET A 1 10.14 9.00 0.04
C MET A 1 9.95 7.50 -0.05
N ILE A 2 9.56 6.99 -1.23
CA ILE A 2 9.56 5.55 -1.52
C ILE A 2 11.01 5.12 -1.68
N ASP A 3 11.48 4.27 -0.78
CA ASP A 3 12.88 3.84 -0.74
C ASP A 3 13.08 2.41 -1.26
N LEU A 4 14.36 2.03 -1.35
CA LEU A 4 14.82 0.73 -1.85
C LEU A 4 14.17 -0.47 -1.15
N HIS A 5 13.78 -0.33 0.12
CA HIS A 5 13.25 -1.44 0.93
C HIS A 5 11.74 -1.61 0.78
N MET A 6 11.05 -0.71 0.07
CA MET A 6 9.60 -0.77 -0.14
C MET A 6 9.16 -2.11 -0.74
N GLY A 7 9.90 -2.63 -1.72
CA GLY A 7 9.59 -3.91 -2.35
C GLY A 7 9.50 -5.07 -1.35
N ARG A 8 10.37 -5.09 -0.35
CA ARG A 8 10.39 -6.14 0.68
C ARG A 8 9.20 -6.04 1.63
N MET A 9 8.81 -4.83 2.01
CA MET A 9 7.62 -4.60 2.83
C MET A 9 6.35 -5.03 2.09
N LEU A 10 6.23 -4.63 0.81
CA LEU A 10 5.09 -4.97 -0.03
C LEU A 10 5.00 -6.46 -0.35
N ALA A 11 6.13 -7.14 -0.52
CA ALA A 11 6.17 -8.59 -0.70
C ALA A 11 5.58 -9.32 0.52
N GLU A 12 5.96 -8.93 1.74
CA GLU A 12 5.41 -9.53 2.96
C GLU A 12 3.92 -9.20 3.14
N MET A 13 3.49 -7.96 2.90
CA MET A 13 2.07 -7.61 2.96
C MET A 13 1.25 -8.40 1.94
N THR A 14 1.79 -8.61 0.74
CA THR A 14 1.15 -9.43 -0.30
C THR A 14 1.07 -10.89 0.16
N ARG A 15 2.16 -11.44 0.72
CA ARG A 15 2.18 -12.81 1.25
C ARG A 15 1.14 -13.01 2.36
N LEU A 16 1.06 -12.09 3.32
CA LEU A 16 0.07 -12.10 4.41
C LEU A 16 -1.37 -12.05 3.87
N MET A 17 -1.64 -11.21 2.86
CA MET A 17 -2.96 -11.19 2.22
C MET A 17 -3.31 -12.55 1.60
N TRP A 18 -2.36 -13.20 0.93
CA TRP A 18 -2.60 -14.46 0.24
C TRP A 18 -2.75 -15.65 1.19
N LEU A 19 -1.94 -15.70 2.25
CA LEU A 19 -1.93 -16.83 3.20
C LEU A 19 -2.94 -16.65 4.33
N ASP A 20 -3.02 -15.45 4.92
CA ASP A 20 -3.79 -15.20 6.14
C ASP A 20 -5.09 -14.44 5.87
N GLY A 21 -5.31 -13.99 4.62
CA GLY A 21 -6.54 -13.31 4.21
C GLY A 21 -6.68 -11.87 4.70
N ILE A 22 -5.65 -11.31 5.34
CA ILE A 22 -5.66 -9.92 5.82
C ILE A 22 -5.59 -8.97 4.63
N THR A 23 -6.59 -8.10 4.49
CA THR A 23 -6.67 -7.17 3.35
C THR A 23 -6.48 -5.71 3.76
N LYS A 24 -6.82 -5.33 4.99
CA LYS A 24 -6.76 -3.93 5.41
C LYS A 24 -5.29 -3.50 5.56
N VAL A 25 -4.92 -2.41 4.90
CA VAL A 25 -3.53 -1.94 4.90
C VAL A 25 -3.04 -1.63 6.33
N SER A 26 -3.89 -1.07 7.18
CA SER A 26 -3.55 -0.80 8.58
C SER A 26 -3.23 -2.09 9.36
N GLU A 27 -4.04 -3.15 9.18
CA GLU A 27 -3.84 -4.43 9.87
C GLU A 27 -2.59 -5.15 9.34
N LEU A 28 -2.40 -5.17 8.01
CA LEU A 28 -1.19 -5.69 7.39
C LEU A 28 0.08 -4.99 7.90
N THR A 29 -0.01 -3.69 8.19
CA THR A 29 1.11 -2.92 8.74
C THR A 29 1.41 -3.32 10.18
N GLU A 30 0.40 -3.63 11.00
CA GLU A 30 0.61 -4.17 12.35
C GLU A 30 1.31 -5.53 12.32
N GLU A 31 0.93 -6.43 11.41
CA GLU A 31 1.65 -7.69 11.21
C GLU A 31 3.09 -7.46 10.72
N LEU A 32 3.29 -6.49 9.84
CA LEU A 32 4.62 -6.11 9.36
C LEU A 32 5.53 -5.61 10.50
N LYS A 33 4.98 -4.84 11.46
CA LYS A 33 5.70 -4.37 12.65
C LYS A 33 6.19 -5.56 13.50
N LYS A 34 5.38 -6.61 13.66
CA LYS A 34 5.73 -7.84 14.40
C LYS A 34 6.78 -8.67 13.68
N LEU A 35 6.61 -8.87 12.37
CA LEU A 35 7.53 -9.66 11.54
C LEU A 35 8.90 -9.01 11.38
N ASN A 36 8.92 -7.67 11.36
CA ASN A 36 10.10 -6.86 11.16
C ASN A 36 10.97 -7.34 9.97
N PRO A 37 10.44 -7.40 8.74
CA PRO A 37 11.15 -7.98 7.61
C PRO A 37 12.43 -7.22 7.23
N LEU A 38 12.54 -5.96 7.61
CA LEU A 38 13.72 -5.14 7.36
C LEU A 38 14.80 -5.33 8.44
N LYS A 39 14.51 -6.07 9.53
CA LYS A 39 15.42 -6.29 10.66
C LYS A 39 15.96 -4.98 11.24
N ILE A 40 15.09 -3.98 11.38
CA ILE A 40 15.42 -2.68 11.96
C ILE A 40 15.26 -2.71 13.49
N LYS A 41 15.86 -1.75 14.19
CA LYS A 41 15.77 -1.65 15.65
C LYS A 41 14.32 -1.46 16.12
N ASP A 42 13.95 -2.09 17.23
CA ASP A 42 12.59 -2.02 17.79
C ASP A 42 12.15 -0.60 18.15
N GLU A 43 13.10 0.28 18.52
CA GLU A 43 12.82 1.70 18.77
C GLU A 43 12.28 2.41 17.52
N LEU A 44 12.80 2.07 16.33
CA LEU A 44 12.31 2.66 15.07
C LEU A 44 10.88 2.21 14.76
N ILE A 45 10.52 1.01 15.19
CA ILE A 45 9.19 0.42 14.98
C ILE A 45 8.20 1.03 15.97
N SER A 46 8.47 0.90 17.27
CA SER A 46 7.54 1.23 18.35
C SER A 46 7.44 2.74 18.62
N LYS A 47 8.57 3.45 18.66
CA LYS A 47 8.62 4.88 19.00
C LYS A 47 8.46 5.79 17.78
N HIS A 48 9.05 5.38 16.65
CA HIS A 48 9.09 6.21 15.44
C HIS A 48 8.11 5.77 14.35
N GLY A 49 7.37 4.67 14.55
CA GLY A 49 6.31 4.23 13.64
C GLY A 49 6.82 3.96 12.21
N PHE A 50 8.05 3.50 12.04
CA PHE A 50 8.74 3.46 10.75
C PHE A 50 7.90 2.80 9.63
N TYR A 51 7.38 1.60 9.87
CA TYR A 51 6.59 0.87 8.88
C TYR A 51 5.33 1.63 8.47
N GLU A 52 4.61 2.18 9.44
CA GLU A 52 3.39 2.95 9.19
C GLU A 52 3.69 4.22 8.39
N TYR A 53 4.74 4.95 8.77
CA TYR A 53 5.20 6.11 8.01
C TYR A 53 5.51 5.73 6.56
N LYS A 54 6.24 4.63 6.32
CA LYS A 54 6.59 4.20 4.95
C LYS A 54 5.37 3.84 4.12
N ILE A 55 4.41 3.12 4.69
CA ILE A 55 3.18 2.77 3.98
C ILE A 55 2.34 4.03 3.68
N LYS A 56 2.23 4.97 4.62
CA LYS A 56 1.57 6.26 4.38
C LYS A 56 2.22 7.05 3.25
N GLU A 57 3.56 7.09 3.21
CA GLU A 57 4.31 7.75 2.13
C GLU A 57 4.04 7.13 0.76
N LEU A 58 3.94 5.79 0.69
CA LEU A 58 3.56 5.09 -0.55
C LEU A 58 2.13 5.45 -0.97
N LEU A 59 1.16 5.37 -0.05
CA LEU A 59 -0.24 5.66 -0.36
C LEU A 59 -0.43 7.11 -0.82
N LEU A 60 0.24 8.06 -0.19
CA LEU A 60 0.24 9.45 -0.61
C LEU A 60 0.80 9.58 -2.02
N ALA A 61 1.96 8.98 -2.32
CA ALA A 61 2.54 9.03 -3.66
C ALA A 61 1.59 8.44 -4.71
N LEU A 62 0.94 7.31 -4.43
CA LEU A 62 -0.07 6.71 -5.32
C LEU A 62 -1.25 7.67 -5.57
N ALA A 63 -1.76 8.27 -4.50
CA ALA A 63 -2.87 9.21 -4.58
C ALA A 63 -2.51 10.50 -5.32
N THR A 64 -1.28 11.01 -5.17
CA THR A 64 -0.87 12.31 -5.72
C THR A 64 -0.20 12.23 -7.09
N GLY A 65 0.18 11.05 -7.61
CA GLY A 65 0.69 11.00 -8.99
C GLY A 65 1.53 9.81 -9.42
N MET A 66 1.96 8.94 -8.51
CA MET A 66 2.70 7.73 -8.86
C MET A 66 1.83 6.81 -9.72
N ARG A 67 2.40 6.27 -10.81
CA ARG A 67 1.71 5.36 -11.74
C ARG A 67 2.60 4.16 -12.07
N PRO A 68 2.05 2.93 -12.23
CA PRO A 68 2.85 1.73 -12.45
C PRO A 68 3.78 1.76 -13.67
N ALA A 69 3.35 2.39 -14.77
CA ALA A 69 4.10 2.41 -16.03
C ALA A 69 5.10 3.60 -16.17
N LYS A 70 5.30 4.40 -15.11
CA LYS A 70 6.17 5.57 -15.15
C LYS A 70 7.12 5.58 -13.95
N LEU A 71 8.39 5.87 -14.21
CA LEU A 71 9.36 6.07 -13.15
C LEU A 71 8.90 7.22 -12.24
N TYR A 72 8.78 6.94 -10.95
CA TYR A 72 8.40 7.94 -9.98
C TYR A 72 9.64 8.66 -9.44
N ASN A 73 9.72 9.96 -9.66
CA ASN A 73 10.85 10.81 -9.25
C ASN A 73 10.54 11.64 -7.99
N GLY A 74 9.43 11.37 -7.31
CA GLY A 74 9.00 12.14 -6.14
C GLY A 74 8.26 13.44 -6.46
N THR A 75 8.00 13.74 -7.73
CA THR A 75 7.17 14.89 -8.11
C THR A 75 5.70 14.51 -8.15
N ASP A 76 4.89 15.23 -7.39
CA ASP A 76 3.43 15.08 -7.42
C ASP A 76 2.87 15.52 -8.78
N SER A 77 1.74 14.92 -9.17
CA SER A 77 0.95 15.39 -10.31
C SER A 77 0.06 16.58 -9.93
N ALA A 78 -0.79 17.02 -10.86
CA ALA A 78 -1.81 18.04 -10.59
C ALA A 78 -2.90 17.57 -9.59
N ILE A 79 -2.91 16.29 -9.19
CA ILE A 79 -3.87 15.77 -8.21
C ILE A 79 -3.51 16.26 -6.81
N CYS A 80 -4.38 17.08 -6.24
CA CYS A 80 -4.18 17.71 -4.93
C CYS A 80 -4.99 17.08 -3.79
N GLY A 81 -5.78 16.03 -4.05
CA GLY A 81 -6.63 15.42 -3.04
C GLY A 81 -7.82 14.68 -3.62
N PHE A 82 -8.66 14.15 -2.73
CA PHE A 82 -9.91 13.47 -3.06
C PHE A 82 -11.11 14.21 -2.48
N LEU A 83 -12.22 14.18 -3.22
CA LEU A 83 -13.51 14.69 -2.80
C LEU A 83 -14.49 13.52 -2.78
N PHE A 84 -15.18 13.35 -1.67
CA PHE A 84 -16.22 12.34 -1.48
C PHE A 84 -17.52 13.02 -1.12
N VAL A 85 -18.63 12.45 -1.58
CA VAL A 85 -19.98 12.85 -1.19
C VAL A 85 -20.58 11.68 -0.41
N THR A 86 -21.05 11.93 0.81
CA THR A 86 -21.71 10.90 1.63
C THR A 86 -23.12 10.61 1.11
N GLY A 87 -23.75 9.55 1.59
CA GLY A 87 -25.15 9.24 1.24
C GLY A 87 -26.13 10.35 1.67
N GLU A 88 -25.74 11.16 2.65
CA GLU A 88 -26.53 12.30 3.15
C GLU A 88 -26.24 13.62 2.40
N GLY A 89 -25.34 13.59 1.41
CA GLY A 89 -24.96 14.76 0.61
C GLY A 89 -23.85 15.62 1.22
N GLU A 90 -23.24 15.19 2.33
CA GLU A 90 -22.10 15.91 2.91
C GLU A 90 -20.85 15.74 2.04
N VAL A 91 -20.06 16.82 1.92
CA VAL A 91 -18.82 16.81 1.15
C VAL A 91 -17.64 16.62 2.11
N LEU A 92 -16.91 15.52 1.93
CA LEU A 92 -15.65 15.26 2.60
C LEU A 92 -14.50 15.53 1.63
N CYS A 93 -13.56 16.39 2.03
CA CYS A 93 -12.41 16.73 1.22
C CYS A 93 -11.10 16.39 1.94
N TYR A 94 -10.31 15.53 1.33
CA TYR A 94 -8.97 15.19 1.81
C TYR A 94 -7.95 15.76 0.85
N GLN A 95 -7.22 16.77 1.29
CA GLN A 95 -6.31 17.54 0.45
C GLN A 95 -4.87 17.36 0.88
N ARG A 96 -3.95 17.48 -0.08
CA ARG A 96 -2.50 17.48 0.15
C ARG A 96 -2.05 18.57 1.13
N ALA A 97 -2.75 19.70 1.17
CA ALA A 97 -2.51 20.77 2.16
C ALA A 97 -2.62 20.26 3.61
N PHE A 98 -3.52 19.29 3.85
CA PHE A 98 -3.70 18.61 5.13
C PHE A 98 -3.09 17.21 5.07
N ARG A 99 -1.78 17.16 4.82
CA ARG A 99 -1.04 15.93 4.51
C ARG A 99 -1.30 14.80 5.51
N GLN A 100 -1.24 15.09 6.80
CA GLN A 100 -1.42 14.08 7.86
C GLN A 100 -2.83 13.47 7.80
N THR A 101 -3.87 14.32 7.77
CA THR A 101 -5.27 13.89 7.67
C THR A 101 -5.49 13.06 6.41
N PHE A 102 -4.89 13.45 5.28
CA PHE A 102 -5.01 12.70 4.03
C PHE A 102 -4.30 11.33 4.10
N ALA A 103 -3.09 11.30 4.67
CA ALA A 103 -2.32 10.08 4.86
C ALA A 103 -3.05 9.09 5.78
N ASP A 104 -3.60 9.58 6.89
CA ASP A 104 -4.35 8.78 7.85
C ASP A 104 -5.63 8.22 7.23
N PHE A 105 -6.34 9.06 6.47
CA PHE A 105 -7.50 8.60 5.69
C PHE A 105 -7.14 7.49 4.72
N LEU A 106 -6.12 7.68 3.88
CA LEU A 106 -5.68 6.66 2.92
C LEU A 106 -5.28 5.37 3.64
N PHE A 107 -4.51 5.48 4.73
CA PHE A 107 -4.03 4.33 5.50
C PHE A 107 -5.15 3.51 6.11
N GLN A 108 -6.18 4.17 6.64
CA GLN A 108 -7.31 3.50 7.27
C GLN A 108 -8.32 2.92 6.28
N ASN A 109 -8.37 3.44 5.05
CA ASN A 109 -9.39 3.09 4.05
C ASN A 109 -8.83 2.36 2.82
N SER A 110 -7.52 2.08 2.78
CA SER A 110 -6.92 1.28 1.71
C SER A 110 -6.91 -0.21 2.07
N ARG A 111 -7.10 -1.04 1.04
CA ARG A 111 -7.04 -2.50 1.14
C ARG A 111 -6.19 -3.07 0.01
N LEU A 112 -5.52 -4.17 0.29
CA LEU A 112 -5.00 -5.03 -0.76
C LEU A 112 -6.15 -5.85 -1.36
N GLU A 113 -6.12 -6.02 -2.66
CA GLU A 113 -7.15 -6.72 -3.42
C GLU A 113 -6.57 -7.90 -4.19
N LYS A 114 -7.36 -8.97 -4.28
CA LYS A 114 -7.13 -10.03 -5.26
C LYS A 114 -7.75 -9.57 -6.58
N GLY A 115 -6.90 -9.21 -7.53
CA GLY A 115 -7.32 -8.86 -8.88
C GLY A 115 -7.88 -10.05 -9.66
N SER A 116 -8.23 -9.83 -10.93
CA SER A 116 -8.59 -10.93 -11.81
C SER A 116 -7.30 -11.55 -12.33
N THR A 117 -7.11 -12.85 -12.11
CA THR A 117 -5.94 -13.61 -12.57
C THR A 117 -5.79 -13.58 -14.10
N GLU A 118 -6.92 -13.63 -14.81
CA GLU A 118 -6.95 -13.58 -16.27
C GLU A 118 -6.63 -12.19 -16.82
N LYS A 119 -7.19 -11.13 -16.21
CA LYS A 119 -6.97 -9.74 -16.65
C LYS A 119 -5.56 -9.28 -16.34
N ASP A 120 -5.11 -9.53 -15.11
CA ASP A 120 -3.85 -9.01 -14.59
C ASP A 120 -2.68 -9.98 -14.81
N LYS A 121 -2.94 -11.13 -15.44
CA LYS A 121 -1.96 -12.15 -15.87
C LYS A 121 -1.02 -12.61 -14.74
N TYR A 122 -1.61 -13.07 -13.64
CA TYR A 122 -0.89 -13.63 -12.49
C TYR A 122 -1.62 -14.86 -11.91
N GLY A 123 -1.01 -15.52 -10.93
CA GLY A 123 -1.56 -16.71 -10.27
C GLY A 123 -1.21 -18.02 -10.97
N TYR A 124 -0.33 -17.96 -11.97
CA TYR A 124 0.18 -19.11 -12.71
C TYR A 124 1.51 -19.58 -12.10
N LEU A 125 1.80 -20.86 -12.30
CA LEU A 125 3.09 -21.44 -11.98
C LEU A 125 4.11 -21.01 -13.05
N GLU A 126 5.18 -20.37 -12.61
CA GLU A 126 6.30 -19.96 -13.47
C GLU A 126 7.55 -20.79 -13.09
N ARG A 127 8.38 -21.12 -14.07
CA ARG A 127 9.63 -21.86 -13.85
C ARG A 127 10.81 -20.97 -14.19
N GLU A 128 11.64 -20.66 -13.20
CA GLU A 128 12.87 -19.89 -13.38
C GLU A 128 14.04 -20.66 -12.76
N ASN A 129 15.14 -20.79 -13.50
CA ASN A 129 16.36 -21.50 -13.05
C ASN A 129 16.09 -22.92 -12.48
N GLY A 130 15.10 -23.62 -13.04
CA GLY A 130 14.73 -24.97 -12.60
C GLY A 130 13.82 -25.03 -11.37
N VAL A 131 13.53 -23.90 -10.71
CA VAL A 131 12.65 -23.79 -9.56
C VAL A 131 11.28 -23.28 -10.00
N TYR A 132 10.22 -23.78 -9.35
CA TYR A 132 8.86 -23.34 -9.59
C TYR A 132 8.45 -22.24 -8.61
N TYR A 133 7.81 -21.20 -9.13
CA TYR A 133 7.32 -20.05 -8.38
C TYR A 133 5.84 -19.81 -8.69
N PHE A 134 5.08 -19.35 -7.70
CA PHE A 134 3.75 -18.79 -7.93
C PHE A 134 3.87 -17.28 -8.06
N LYS A 135 3.47 -16.75 -9.22
CA LYS A 135 3.44 -15.31 -9.42
C LYS A 135 2.23 -14.69 -8.74
N LEU A 136 2.48 -13.95 -7.66
CA LEU A 136 1.47 -13.17 -6.97
C LEU A 136 1.43 -11.74 -7.49
N ASN A 137 0.26 -11.12 -7.43
CA ASN A 137 0.06 -9.72 -7.78
C ASN A 137 -0.27 -8.90 -6.53
N LEU A 138 0.25 -7.67 -6.50
CA LEU A 138 -0.11 -6.64 -5.55
C LEU A 138 -1.07 -5.66 -6.23
N LYS A 139 -2.27 -5.55 -5.67
CA LYS A 139 -3.23 -4.51 -6.05
C LYS A 139 -3.69 -3.79 -4.81
N ILE A 140 -3.76 -2.46 -4.89
CA ILE A 140 -4.20 -1.60 -3.79
C ILE A 140 -5.46 -0.87 -4.25
N GLY A 141 -6.54 -1.01 -3.48
CA GLY A 141 -7.80 -0.32 -3.69
C GLY A 141 -8.12 0.61 -2.52
N LEU A 142 -8.84 1.70 -2.81
CA LEU A 142 -9.40 2.60 -1.81
C LEU A 142 -10.88 2.27 -1.66
N LEU A 143 -11.30 1.79 -0.49
CA LEU A 143 -12.68 1.41 -0.23
C LEU A 143 -13.13 1.94 1.13
N LYS A 144 -14.13 2.82 1.11
CA LYS A 144 -14.98 3.14 2.25
C LYS A 144 -16.22 2.26 2.10
N ARG A 145 -16.28 1.13 2.80
CA ARG A 145 -17.55 0.40 3.02
C ARG A 145 -18.10 0.85 4.35
#